data_AF-A0A2L2YTT3-F1
#
_entry.id   AF-A0A2L2YTT3-F1
#
_cell.length_a   1.000
_cell.length_b   1.000
_cell.length_c   1.000
_cell.angle_alpha   90.00
_cell.angle_beta   90.00
_cell.angle_gamma   90.00
#
_symmetry.space_group_name_H-M   'P 1'
#
loop_
_entity.id
_entity.type
_entity.pdbx_description
1 polymer ?
#
loop_
_entity_poly.entity_id
_entity_poly.type
_entity_poly.pdbx_seq_one_letter_code
_entity_poly.pdbx_strand_id
1 'polypeptide(L)'
;MYFLLKTCTSLNQASLLAIQKGSWVLSVRGLNKSSVLQCQAKQKPPVKTEEVKGIPYSKLSVGVPKEVWKNERRVALSPAAAATLIKKGFKVNVEKDAGAEAKFSNQDFEAVGAKISDTAAAFQSDIVLKVRGPTIAEVGKFRKSGTLISFLYPGQNQDLLKALGNHQMTAFAMDCIPRISRAQVFDA
;
A
#
# COMPACT_ATOMS: atom_id res chain seq x y z
N MET A 1 8.26 19.44 -24.34
CA MET A 1 8.55 20.80 -24.84
C MET A 1 10.03 21.06 -24.55
N TYR A 2 10.81 21.29 -25.61
CA TYR A 2 12.25 21.58 -25.65
C TYR A 2 13.22 20.48 -25.19
N PHE A 3 13.71 19.68 -26.14
CA PHE A 3 15.15 19.62 -26.44
C PHE A 3 15.35 18.83 -27.75
N LEU A 4 16.23 19.35 -28.62
CA LEU A 4 16.64 18.83 -29.94
C LEU A 4 15.64 18.91 -31.10
N LEU A 5 15.42 20.14 -31.57
CA LEU A 5 15.07 20.44 -32.97
C LEU A 5 16.13 21.41 -33.52
N LYS A 6 17.20 20.83 -34.05
CA LYS A 6 18.18 21.38 -35.01
C LYS A 6 18.53 20.15 -35.84
N THR A 7 18.24 20.00 -37.12
CA THR A 7 18.23 20.91 -38.26
C THR A 7 17.51 20.18 -39.40
N CYS A 8 16.56 20.79 -40.09
CA CYS A 8 16.38 20.61 -41.54
C CYS A 8 15.32 21.58 -42.05
N THR A 9 15.77 22.71 -42.56
CA THR A 9 15.02 23.61 -43.40
C THR A 9 14.87 23.01 -44.80
N SER A 10 13.67 23.15 -45.36
CA SER A 10 13.26 22.92 -46.76
C SER A 10 12.45 21.63 -47.03
N LEU A 11 11.48 21.81 -47.92
CA LEU A 11 10.54 20.84 -48.50
C LEU A 11 9.22 20.65 -47.75
N ASN A 12 8.42 21.69 -47.94
CA ASN A 12 7.00 21.68 -48.28
C ASN A 12 6.47 20.34 -48.83
N GLN A 13 5.30 19.93 -48.32
CA GLN A 13 4.47 18.76 -48.70
C GLN A 13 4.89 17.39 -48.15
N ALA A 14 4.44 17.09 -46.93
CA ALA A 14 4.22 15.71 -46.47
C ALA A 14 2.77 15.56 -46.03
N SER A 15 1.96 14.85 -46.82
CA SER A 15 0.60 14.46 -46.47
C SER A 15 0.63 13.19 -45.60
N LEU A 16 -0.06 13.25 -44.46
CA LEU A 16 -0.23 12.14 -43.53
C LEU A 16 -1.27 11.16 -44.08
N LEU A 17 -0.82 10.02 -44.63
CA LEU A 17 -1.69 8.87 -44.91
C LEU A 17 -1.63 7.91 -43.73
N ALA A 18 -2.77 7.86 -43.03
CA ALA A 18 -3.32 6.82 -42.14
C ALA A 18 -2.37 5.83 -41.41
N ILE A 19 -2.61 5.74 -40.12
CA ILE A 19 -2.00 4.86 -39.13
C ILE A 19 -2.48 3.41 -39.32
N GLN A 20 -1.59 2.47 -39.65
CA GLN A 20 -1.79 1.05 -39.42
C GLN A 20 -0.64 0.45 -38.61
N LYS A 21 -0.99 -0.15 -37.47
CA LYS A 21 -0.20 -1.12 -36.69
C LYS A 21 1.24 -0.72 -36.36
N GLY A 22 1.41 0.26 -35.46
CA GLY A 22 2.52 0.30 -34.50
C GLY A 22 3.95 0.23 -35.06
N SER A 23 4.15 0.57 -36.33
CA SER A 23 5.45 0.56 -37.00
C SER A 23 5.59 1.86 -37.79
N TRP A 24 6.52 2.71 -37.38
CA TRP A 24 6.85 3.95 -38.08
C TRP A 24 7.86 3.62 -39.18
N VAL A 25 7.41 3.52 -40.42
CA VAL A 25 8.31 3.41 -41.58
C VAL A 25 8.36 4.77 -42.27
N LEU A 26 9.37 5.57 -41.95
CA LEU A 26 9.70 6.76 -42.72
C LEU A 26 10.48 6.31 -43.97
N SER A 27 9.79 6.20 -45.10
CA SER A 27 10.42 5.88 -46.38
C SER A 27 10.98 7.17 -47.01
N VAL A 28 12.27 7.42 -46.79
CA VAL A 28 12.99 8.52 -47.45
C VAL A 28 13.48 8.00 -48.80
N ARG A 29 12.83 8.40 -49.90
CA ARG A 29 13.27 8.04 -51.25
C ARG A 29 14.60 8.75 -51.54
N GLY A 30 15.65 7.96 -51.73
CA GLY A 30 16.94 8.43 -52.22
C GLY A 30 18.00 8.49 -51.14
N LEU A 31 18.57 7.32 -50.80
CA LEU A 31 19.97 7.15 -50.39
C LEU A 31 20.23 5.63 -50.28
N ASN A 32 21.01 5.12 -51.23
CA ASN A 32 21.41 3.73 -51.37
C ASN A 32 22.54 3.42 -50.36
N LYS A 33 22.17 2.88 -49.19
CA LYS A 33 22.93 1.96 -48.29
C LYS A 33 22.21 1.93 -46.93
N SER A 34 21.24 1.04 -46.84
CA SER A 34 20.35 0.88 -45.69
C SER A 34 21.01 0.07 -44.58
N SER A 35 21.92 0.65 -43.80
CA SER A 35 22.26 0.09 -42.48
C SER A 35 21.29 0.67 -41.45
N VAL A 36 20.12 0.06 -41.36
CA VAL A 36 19.11 0.38 -40.35
C VAL A 36 19.63 -0.14 -39.00
N LEU A 37 20.22 0.73 -38.19
CA LEU A 37 20.49 0.44 -36.79
C LEU A 37 19.16 0.39 -36.03
N GLN A 38 18.56 -0.79 -35.96
CA GLN A 38 17.43 -1.06 -35.08
C GLN A 38 17.93 -1.12 -33.63
N CYS A 39 17.70 -0.04 -32.88
CA CYS A 39 17.68 -0.11 -31.43
C CYS A 39 16.48 -0.99 -31.02
N GLN A 40 16.72 -2.28 -30.83
CA GLN A 40 15.74 -3.17 -30.22
C GLN A 40 15.64 -2.80 -28.74
N ALA A 41 14.51 -2.21 -28.34
CA ALA A 41 14.15 -2.16 -26.93
C ALA A 41 14.15 -3.60 -26.42
N LYS A 42 15.12 -3.97 -25.58
CA LYS A 42 15.16 -5.29 -24.93
C LYS A 42 13.84 -5.44 -24.18
N GLN A 43 12.93 -6.23 -24.72
CA GLN A 43 11.73 -6.63 -24.01
C GLN A 43 12.20 -7.36 -22.76
N LYS A 44 11.84 -6.82 -21.59
CA LYS A 44 12.05 -7.52 -20.32
C LYS A 44 11.41 -8.91 -20.48
N PRO A 45 12.16 -10.00 -20.29
CA PRO A 45 11.61 -11.33 -20.49
C PRO A 45 10.36 -11.48 -19.61
N PRO A 46 9.30 -12.15 -20.10
CA PRO A 46 8.09 -12.35 -19.32
C PRO A 46 8.49 -13.06 -18.02
N VAL A 47 8.36 -12.35 -16.90
CA VAL A 47 8.58 -12.92 -15.58
C VAL A 47 7.57 -14.04 -15.45
N LYS A 48 8.03 -15.28 -15.26
CA LYS A 48 7.15 -16.43 -15.02
C LYS A 48 6.32 -16.11 -13.77
N THR A 49 5.03 -15.89 -13.97
CA THR A 49 4.07 -15.65 -12.90
C THR A 49 3.87 -16.96 -12.16
N GLU A 50 4.71 -17.24 -11.16
CA GLU A 50 4.32 -18.20 -10.15
C GLU A 50 3.07 -17.64 -9.47
N GLU A 51 1.96 -18.36 -9.55
CA GLU A 51 0.71 -17.95 -8.93
C GLU A 51 0.93 -17.84 -7.42
N VAL A 52 1.07 -16.61 -6.93
CA VAL A 52 1.24 -16.33 -5.51
C VAL A 52 -0.05 -16.73 -4.80
N LYS A 53 -0.06 -17.91 -4.18
CA LYS A 53 -1.19 -18.39 -3.38
C LYS A 53 -1.28 -17.55 -2.11
N GLY A 54 -2.29 -16.70 -2.04
CA GLY A 54 -2.59 -15.90 -0.85
C GLY A 54 -3.14 -16.76 0.30
N ILE A 55 -3.01 -16.24 1.52
CA ILE A 55 -3.64 -16.82 2.71
C ILE A 55 -5.14 -16.47 2.66
N PRO A 56 -6.07 -17.43 2.89
CA PRO A 56 -7.50 -17.13 2.89
C PRO A 56 -7.88 -16.23 4.08
N TYR A 57 -8.83 -15.32 3.86
CA TYR A 57 -9.26 -14.33 4.87
C TYR A 57 -9.76 -14.95 6.18
N SER A 58 -10.42 -16.10 6.11
CA SER A 58 -10.95 -16.82 7.28
C SER A 58 -9.88 -17.26 8.28
N LYS A 59 -8.61 -17.33 7.83
CA LYS A 59 -7.46 -17.68 8.67
C LYS A 59 -6.73 -16.45 9.21
N LEU A 60 -7.08 -15.24 8.77
CA LEU A 60 -6.45 -14.00 9.19
C LEU A 60 -7.26 -13.28 10.26
N SER A 61 -6.55 -12.73 11.23
CA SER A 61 -7.08 -11.92 12.31
C SER A 61 -6.59 -10.47 12.21
N VAL A 62 -7.50 -9.53 12.47
CA VAL A 62 -7.24 -8.10 12.53
C VAL A 62 -7.39 -7.65 13.97
N GLY A 63 -6.35 -7.05 14.53
CA GLY A 63 -6.30 -6.53 15.89
C GLY A 63 -6.36 -5.00 15.91
N VAL A 64 -7.17 -4.47 16.82
CA VAL A 64 -7.33 -3.02 17.06
C VAL A 64 -7.02 -2.75 18.53
N PRO A 65 -5.76 -2.49 18.90
CA PRO A 65 -5.39 -2.12 20.25
C PRO A 65 -5.82 -0.68 20.58
N LYS A 66 -5.91 -0.38 21.87
CA LYS A 66 -6.17 0.96 22.38
C LYS A 66 -4.94 1.85 22.21
N GLU A 67 -5.16 3.12 21.88
CA GLU A 67 -4.09 4.10 21.80
C GLU A 67 -3.60 4.51 23.20
N VAL A 68 -2.28 4.62 23.35
CA VAL A 68 -1.60 4.94 24.62
C VAL A 68 -1.09 6.38 24.64
N TRP A 69 -1.07 7.05 23.48
CA TRP A 69 -0.57 8.42 23.34
C TRP A 69 -1.48 9.42 24.05
N LYS A 70 -0.88 10.37 24.77
CA LYS A 70 -1.63 11.44 25.44
C LYS A 70 -2.42 12.25 24.40
N ASN A 71 -3.69 12.53 24.70
CA ASN A 71 -4.62 13.27 23.85
C ASN A 71 -5.00 12.58 22.52
N GLU A 72 -4.67 11.30 22.31
CA GLU A 72 -5.13 10.56 21.13
C GLU A 72 -6.51 9.94 21.38
N ARG A 73 -7.54 10.59 20.87
CA ARG A 73 -8.95 10.16 21.04
C ARG A 73 -9.48 9.29 19.90
N ARG A 74 -8.70 9.11 18.83
CA ARG A 74 -9.13 8.36 17.64
C ARG A 74 -8.94 6.86 17.88
N VAL A 75 -9.73 6.07 17.16
CA VAL A 75 -9.59 4.62 17.07
C VAL A 75 -9.23 4.24 15.63
N ALA A 76 -8.38 3.24 15.44
CA ALA A 76 -7.91 2.84 14.11
C ALA A 76 -9.02 2.24 13.24
N LEU A 77 -10.08 1.70 13.86
CA LEU A 77 -11.19 1.06 13.16
C LEU A 77 -12.52 1.52 13.76
N SER A 78 -13.43 1.99 12.91
CA SER A 78 -14.82 2.28 13.30
C SER A 78 -15.68 1.01 13.23
N PRO A 79 -16.81 0.95 13.95
CA PRO A 79 -17.74 -0.19 13.86
C PRO A 79 -18.21 -0.47 12.43
N ALA A 80 -18.46 0.58 11.63
CA ALA A 80 -18.84 0.43 10.22
C ALA A 80 -17.73 -0.20 9.36
N ALA A 81 -16.47 0.17 9.60
CA ALA A 81 -15.33 -0.44 8.92
C ALA A 81 -15.12 -1.89 9.36
N ALA A 82 -15.29 -2.18 10.66
CA ALA A 82 -15.24 -3.54 11.20
C ALA A 82 -16.27 -4.45 10.54
N ALA A 83 -17.50 -3.95 10.33
CA ALA A 83 -18.56 -4.69 9.63
C ALA A 83 -18.14 -5.14 8.23
N THR A 84 -17.44 -4.26 7.52
CA THR A 84 -16.97 -4.52 6.16
C THR A 84 -15.85 -5.57 6.15
N LEU A 85 -14.96 -5.57 7.15
CA LEU A 85 -13.91 -6.58 7.28
C LEU A 85 -14.49 -7.96 7.62
N ILE A 86 -15.46 -8.01 8.53
CA ILE A 86 -16.12 -9.27 8.92
C ILE A 86 -16.89 -9.85 7.75
N LYS A 87 -17.60 -9.01 6.97
CA LYS A 87 -18.29 -9.44 5.73
C LYS A 87 -17.33 -10.05 4.70
N LYS A 88 -16.07 -9.58 4.65
CA LYS A 88 -15.02 -10.18 3.79
C LYS A 88 -14.45 -11.48 4.34
N GLY A 89 -14.76 -11.84 5.59
CA GLY A 89 -14.35 -13.09 6.24
C GLY A 89 -13.17 -12.96 7.20
N PHE A 90 -12.75 -11.74 7.59
CA PHE A 90 -11.72 -11.55 8.59
C PHE A 90 -12.27 -11.72 10.01
N LYS A 91 -11.43 -12.19 10.93
CA LYS A 91 -11.72 -12.15 12.37
C LYS A 91 -11.23 -10.82 12.94
N VAL A 92 -12.11 -10.03 13.54
CA VAL A 92 -11.74 -8.72 14.11
C VAL A 92 -11.72 -8.81 15.63
N ASN A 93 -10.57 -8.54 16.22
CA ASN A 93 -10.34 -8.46 17.66
C ASN A 93 -10.11 -7.00 18.04
N VAL A 94 -10.95 -6.48 18.92
CA VAL A 94 -10.85 -5.08 19.40
C VAL A 94 -10.49 -5.13 20.88
N GLU A 95 -9.52 -4.31 21.30
CA GLU A 95 -9.19 -4.16 22.71
C GLU A 95 -10.36 -3.49 23.46
N LYS A 96 -10.61 -3.95 24.69
CA LYS A 96 -11.61 -3.33 25.56
C LYS A 96 -11.38 -1.82 25.70
N ASP A 97 -12.43 -1.04 25.48
CA ASP A 97 -12.44 0.43 25.59
C ASP A 97 -11.48 1.14 24.63
N ALA A 98 -11.08 0.48 23.52
CA ALA A 98 -10.27 1.12 22.47
C ALA A 98 -11.00 2.27 21.77
N GLY A 99 -12.33 2.18 21.65
CA GLY A 99 -13.18 3.19 21.02
C GLY A 99 -13.80 4.21 21.99
N ALA A 100 -13.57 4.08 23.30
CA ALA A 100 -14.29 4.86 24.31
C ALA A 100 -14.12 6.38 24.13
N GLU A 101 -12.89 6.83 23.85
CA GLU A 101 -12.60 8.25 23.60
C GLU A 101 -13.13 8.75 22.24
N ALA A 102 -13.31 7.83 21.29
CA ALA A 102 -13.89 8.09 19.98
C ALA A 102 -15.43 8.05 19.98
N LYS A 103 -16.06 7.88 21.17
CA LYS A 103 -17.51 7.72 21.36
C LYS A 103 -18.09 6.44 20.73
N PHE A 104 -17.28 5.39 20.63
CA PHE A 104 -17.74 4.04 20.27
C PHE A 104 -17.71 3.15 21.51
N SER A 105 -18.84 2.56 21.84
CA SER A 105 -18.95 1.61 22.95
C SER A 105 -18.46 0.22 22.53
N ASN A 106 -18.08 -0.62 23.50
CA ASN A 106 -17.73 -2.01 23.22
C ASN A 106 -18.91 -2.77 22.59
N GLN A 107 -20.14 -2.43 22.98
CA GLN A 107 -21.38 -3.03 22.45
C GLN A 107 -21.55 -2.74 20.96
N ASP A 108 -21.14 -1.56 20.48
CA ASP A 108 -21.22 -1.20 19.06
C ASP A 108 -20.34 -2.12 18.20
N PHE A 109 -19.17 -2.53 18.72
CA PHE A 109 -18.29 -3.47 18.05
C PHE A 109 -18.83 -4.91 18.12
N GLU A 110 -19.36 -5.32 19.27
CA GLU A 110 -19.97 -6.65 19.43
C GLU A 110 -21.20 -6.85 18.55
N ALA A 111 -22.05 -5.83 18.43
CA ALA A 111 -23.25 -5.85 17.57
C ALA A 111 -22.91 -6.09 16.09
N VAL A 112 -21.70 -5.68 15.67
CA VAL A 112 -21.19 -5.87 14.31
C VAL A 112 -20.50 -7.24 14.13
N GLY A 113 -20.28 -7.98 15.23
CA GLY A 113 -19.62 -9.29 15.23
C GLY A 113 -18.11 -9.23 15.46
N ALA A 114 -17.58 -8.08 15.90
CA ALA A 114 -16.19 -8.01 16.36
C ALA A 114 -16.08 -8.61 17.77
N LYS A 115 -14.95 -9.24 18.07
CA LYS A 115 -14.69 -9.83 19.38
C LYS A 115 -13.95 -8.83 20.26
N ILE A 116 -14.50 -8.52 21.43
CA ILE A 116 -13.77 -7.77 22.46
C ILE A 116 -12.74 -8.70 23.11
N SER A 117 -11.50 -8.23 23.21
CA SER A 117 -10.37 -9.01 23.67
C SER A 117 -9.44 -8.18 24.56
N ASP A 118 -8.55 -8.86 25.28
CA ASP A 118 -7.52 -8.18 26.07
C ASP A 118 -6.46 -7.55 25.17
N THR A 119 -5.73 -6.57 25.71
CA THR A 119 -4.61 -5.88 25.04
C THR A 119 -3.66 -6.88 24.35
N ALA A 120 -3.23 -7.93 25.07
CA ALA A 120 -2.30 -8.93 24.53
C ALA A 120 -2.85 -9.66 23.29
N ALA A 121 -4.15 -9.99 23.29
CA ALA A 121 -4.79 -10.67 22.16
C ALA A 121 -4.92 -9.75 20.93
N ALA A 122 -5.19 -8.46 21.14
CA ALA A 122 -5.22 -7.47 20.05
C ALA A 122 -3.84 -7.35 19.37
N PHE A 123 -2.75 -7.28 20.14
CA PHE A 123 -1.38 -7.22 19.60
C PHE A 123 -0.89 -8.52 18.92
N GLN A 124 -1.41 -9.68 19.32
CA GLN A 124 -1.03 -10.97 18.73
C GLN A 124 -1.77 -11.32 17.42
N SER A 125 -2.62 -10.42 16.91
CA SER A 125 -3.33 -10.61 15.65
C SER A 125 -2.37 -10.59 14.45
N ASP A 126 -2.79 -11.18 13.32
CA ASP A 126 -1.96 -11.23 12.09
C ASP A 126 -1.72 -9.84 11.51
N ILE A 127 -2.76 -9.01 11.54
CA ILE A 127 -2.74 -7.62 11.08
C ILE A 127 -3.11 -6.76 12.27
N VAL A 128 -2.28 -5.79 12.63
CA VAL A 128 -2.58 -4.83 13.70
C VAL A 128 -2.74 -3.44 13.10
N LEU A 129 -3.89 -2.82 13.42
CA LEU A 129 -4.24 -1.48 12.98
C LEU A 129 -4.05 -0.50 14.15
N LYS A 130 -3.14 0.46 13.99
CA LYS A 130 -2.98 1.58 14.93
C LYS A 130 -3.07 2.90 14.19
N VAL A 131 -3.46 3.93 14.93
CA VAL A 131 -3.41 5.30 14.42
C VAL A 131 -1.96 5.75 14.48
N ARG A 132 -1.41 5.93 15.68
CA ARG A 132 -0.03 6.37 15.88
C ARG A 132 0.94 5.20 15.80
N GLY A 133 2.20 5.53 15.54
CA GLY A 133 3.29 4.56 15.59
C GLY A 133 3.37 3.90 16.98
N PRO A 134 3.70 2.59 17.03
CA PRO A 134 3.82 1.88 18.29
C PRO A 134 5.00 2.42 19.10
N THR A 135 4.91 2.32 20.41
CA THR A 135 6.07 2.59 21.27
C THR A 135 7.04 1.42 21.24
N ILE A 136 8.31 1.65 21.60
CA ILE A 136 9.34 0.59 21.64
C ILE A 136 8.91 -0.58 22.56
N ALA A 137 8.21 -0.28 23.65
CA ALA A 137 7.68 -1.29 24.56
C ALA A 137 6.55 -2.14 23.96
N GLU A 138 5.79 -1.60 23.00
CA GLU A 138 4.75 -2.34 22.29
C GLU A 138 5.31 -3.24 21.20
N VAL A 139 6.50 -2.93 20.65
CA VAL A 139 7.13 -3.74 19.61
C VAL A 139 7.28 -5.21 20.02
N GLY A 140 7.63 -5.44 21.29
CA GLY A 140 7.75 -6.79 21.86
C GLY A 140 6.45 -7.58 22.01
N LYS A 141 5.29 -6.92 21.93
CA LYS A 141 3.97 -7.55 22.09
C LYS A 141 3.40 -8.09 20.79
N PHE A 142 3.90 -7.60 19.65
CA PHE A 142 3.42 -8.05 18.35
C PHE A 142 3.78 -9.51 18.09
N ARG A 143 2.93 -10.17 17.33
CA ARG A 143 3.24 -11.45 16.75
C ARG A 143 4.43 -11.35 15.79
N LYS A 144 5.33 -12.34 15.84
CA LYS A 144 6.42 -12.49 14.86
C LYS A 144 5.84 -12.62 13.44
N SER A 145 6.42 -11.88 12.49
CA SER A 145 5.94 -11.84 11.10
C SER A 145 4.52 -11.29 10.93
N GLY A 146 4.03 -10.52 11.91
CA GLY A 146 2.78 -9.78 11.78
C GLY A 146 2.88 -8.59 10.84
N THR A 147 1.72 -8.10 10.41
CA THR A 147 1.58 -6.88 9.61
C THR A 147 1.10 -5.73 10.48
N LEU A 148 1.79 -4.60 10.44
CA LEU A 148 1.42 -3.37 11.11
C LEU A 148 0.99 -2.32 10.08
N ILE A 149 -0.13 -1.66 10.31
CA ILE A 149 -0.57 -0.49 9.54
C ILE A 149 -0.76 0.67 10.50
N SER A 150 0.06 1.71 10.37
CA SER A 150 0.03 2.90 11.24
C SER A 150 0.84 4.07 10.66
N PHE A 151 0.79 5.23 11.30
CA PHE A 151 1.73 6.33 11.01
C PHE A 151 3.10 6.05 11.66
N LEU A 152 4.15 5.87 10.85
CA LEU A 152 5.48 5.48 11.35
C LEU A 152 6.51 6.60 11.27
N TYR A 153 6.36 7.53 10.31
CA TYR A 153 7.33 8.60 10.05
C TYR A 153 8.76 8.07 9.95
N PRO A 154 9.05 7.20 8.95
CA PRO A 154 10.30 6.45 8.88
C PRO A 154 11.55 7.35 8.80
N GLY A 155 11.42 8.58 8.30
CA GLY A 155 12.51 9.56 8.28
C GLY A 155 12.97 10.01 9.68
N GLN A 156 12.08 10.02 10.67
CA GLN A 156 12.36 10.51 12.02
C GLN A 156 12.64 9.38 13.01
N ASN A 157 12.00 8.22 12.84
CA ASN A 157 11.97 7.15 13.83
C ASN A 157 12.83 5.94 13.45
N GLN A 158 14.13 6.14 13.22
CA GLN A 158 15.04 5.07 12.78
C GLN A 158 15.13 3.90 13.78
N ASP A 159 15.12 4.19 15.08
CA ASP A 159 15.24 3.14 16.11
C ASP A 159 14.00 2.26 16.20
N LEU A 160 12.82 2.84 15.98
CA LEU A 160 11.57 2.09 15.88
C LEU A 160 11.58 1.16 14.66
N LEU A 161 12.07 1.63 13.51
CA LEU A 161 12.18 0.79 12.31
C LEU A 161 13.16 -0.36 12.52
N LYS A 162 14.30 -0.13 13.17
CA LYS A 162 15.25 -1.19 13.53
C LYS A 162 14.59 -2.22 14.45
N ALA A 163 13.83 -1.77 15.46
CA ALA A 163 13.12 -2.67 16.36
C ALA A 163 12.06 -3.52 15.62
N LEU A 164 11.26 -2.91 14.73
CA LEU A 164 10.28 -3.63 13.90
C LEU A 164 10.97 -4.62 12.93
N GLY A 165 12.10 -4.22 12.34
CA GLY A 165 12.91 -5.06 11.47
C GLY A 165 13.49 -6.27 12.20
N ASN A 166 14.00 -6.07 13.41
CA ASN A 166 14.48 -7.15 14.28
C ASN A 166 13.36 -8.15 14.64
N HIS A 167 12.12 -7.67 14.77
CA HIS A 167 10.93 -8.49 14.99
C HIS A 167 10.35 -9.12 13.70
N GLN A 168 11.01 -8.92 12.55
CA GLN A 168 10.61 -9.43 11.23
C GLN A 168 9.18 -9.03 10.86
N MET A 169 8.75 -7.83 11.29
CA MET A 169 7.41 -7.34 11.00
C MET A 169 7.34 -6.71 9.61
N THR A 170 6.18 -6.88 8.97
CA THR A 170 5.84 -6.12 7.76
C THR A 170 5.09 -4.87 8.20
N ALA A 171 5.58 -3.68 7.86
CA ALA A 171 4.99 -2.43 8.33
C ALA A 171 4.62 -1.52 7.15
N PHE A 172 3.37 -1.06 7.12
CA PHE A 172 2.87 -0.09 6.16
C PHE A 172 2.72 1.27 6.84
N ALA A 173 3.56 2.21 6.43
CA ALA A 173 3.55 3.59 6.89
C ALA A 173 2.49 4.38 6.09
N MET A 174 1.41 4.79 6.75
CA MET A 174 0.34 5.56 6.10
C MET A 174 0.81 6.94 5.62
N ASP A 175 1.84 7.50 6.27
CA ASP A 175 2.49 8.76 5.88
C ASP A 175 3.31 8.67 4.58
N CYS A 176 3.66 7.45 4.15
CA CYS A 176 4.48 7.22 2.96
C CYS A 176 3.65 6.83 1.72
N ILE A 177 2.33 6.98 1.77
CA ILE A 177 1.47 6.68 0.63
C ILE A 177 1.74 7.70 -0.49
N PRO A 178 2.02 7.24 -1.73
CA PRO A 178 2.33 8.15 -2.83
C PRO A 178 1.11 8.98 -3.20
N ARG A 179 1.31 10.29 -3.36
CA ARG A 179 0.26 11.24 -3.77
C ARG A 179 -0.03 11.13 -5.28
N ILE A 180 -0.69 10.05 -5.68
CA ILE A 180 -1.13 9.76 -7.04
C ILE A 180 -2.64 9.46 -7.09
N SER A 181 -3.29 9.67 -8.24
CA SER A 181 -4.74 9.52 -8.39
C SER A 181 -5.30 8.18 -7.91
N ARG A 182 -4.57 7.08 -8.13
CA ARG A 182 -4.98 5.73 -7.70
C ARG A 182 -4.96 5.52 -6.19
N ALA A 183 -4.14 6.27 -5.47
CA ALA A 183 -3.91 6.10 -4.03
C ALA A 183 -4.67 7.12 -3.18
N GLN A 184 -5.41 8.04 -3.80
CA GLN A 184 -6.09 9.14 -3.11
C GLN A 184 -7.09 8.67 -2.04
N VAL A 185 -7.73 7.51 -2.23
CA VAL A 185 -8.65 6.91 -1.25
C VAL A 185 -7.96 6.41 0.03
N PHE A 186 -6.62 6.32 0.01
CA PHE A 186 -5.82 5.86 1.13
C PHE A 186 -4.97 6.98 1.77
N ASP A 187 -5.06 8.22 1.28
CA ASP A 187 -4.38 9.38 1.88
C ASP A 187 -5.06 9.69 3.23
N ALA A 188 -4.32 9.54 4.33
CA ALA A 188 -4.83 9.45 5.70
C ALA A 188 -4.48 10.68 6.56
#